data_AF-A0AAN8JN45-F1
#
_entry.id   AF-A0AAN8JN45-F1
#
_cell.length_a   1.000
_cell.length_b   1.000
_cell.length_c   1.000
_cell.angle_alpha   90.00
_cell.angle_beta   90.00
_cell.angle_gamma   90.00
#
_symmetry.space_group_name_H-M   'P 1'
#
loop_
_entity.id
_entity.type
_entity.pdbx_description
1 polymer ?
#
loop_
_entity_poly.entity_id
_entity_poly.type
_entity_poly.pdbx_seq_one_letter_code
_entity_poly.pdbx_strand_id
1 'polypeptide(L)'
;MSVELVGGKVVLQYYMGGISIGRNKTNKTYNTNKWVKVNVDRNKLNALLTVDNERIFISAPPGKTGLDLKDSPMFFGGIPKSLDISKFQKISPIENTNLLGCMKDVSVGAISADVQNLFTGNYVGMTAGCKDSGVRTIGFYGDGYSMYKGQSLISGDTDISVSFVTKKPDALLLLSTDIPQLNYYSLSVKNGIIIAQFTVDSVGVSLVSNYSFNDGFLHNIGIIKSGRRVALMVNDEKHMERRLPSGATAIVIGADGSLYLGGTQRGFTVGSNVPTTQKLDGCLSNIIINGGLIALDKPKQYERADIGRCSYDVSPFQKQGKLHNI
;
A
#
# COMPACT_ATOMS: atom_id res chain seq x y z
N MET A 1 4.74 -2.22 -27.41
CA MET A 1 5.79 -1.71 -26.50
C MET A 1 5.09 -1.19 -25.26
N SER A 2 5.64 -1.38 -24.07
CA SER A 2 5.10 -0.84 -22.82
C SER A 2 6.19 -0.41 -21.86
N VAL A 3 5.85 0.56 -21.02
CA VAL A 3 6.66 1.04 -19.88
C VAL A 3 5.80 0.88 -18.64
N GLU A 4 6.28 0.11 -17.67
CA GLU A 4 5.50 -0.36 -16.52
C GLU A 4 6.26 -0.16 -15.22
N LEU A 5 5.53 -0.18 -14.09
CA LEU A 5 6.10 -0.17 -12.75
C LEU A 5 5.84 -1.54 -12.11
N VAL A 6 6.90 -2.34 -11.91
CA VAL A 6 6.80 -3.71 -11.38
C VAL A 6 7.68 -3.83 -10.14
N GLY A 7 7.07 -4.08 -8.98
CA GLY A 7 7.80 -4.08 -7.70
C GLY A 7 8.54 -2.77 -7.43
N GLY A 8 7.97 -1.65 -7.88
CA GLY A 8 8.57 -0.32 -7.79
C GLY A 8 9.65 -0.01 -8.83
N LYS A 9 10.07 -0.97 -9.65
CA LYS A 9 11.08 -0.77 -10.72
C LYS A 9 10.40 -0.38 -12.02
N VAL A 10 11.04 0.49 -12.81
CA VAL A 10 10.56 0.82 -14.15
C VAL A 10 11.03 -0.27 -15.10
N VAL A 11 10.09 -0.86 -15.85
CA VAL A 11 10.32 -1.95 -16.80
C VAL A 11 9.98 -1.45 -18.19
N LEU A 12 10.91 -1.59 -19.13
CA LEU A 12 10.63 -1.39 -20.56
C LEU A 12 10.55 -2.77 -21.23
N GLN A 13 9.51 -2.96 -22.06
CA GLN A 13 9.41 -4.11 -22.94
C GLN A 13 8.90 -3.75 -24.33
N TYR A 14 9.40 -4.44 -25.35
CA TYR A 14 8.96 -4.30 -26.73
C TYR A 14 9.08 -5.63 -27.50
N TYR A 15 8.18 -5.79 -28.47
CA TYR A 15 8.11 -6.96 -29.35
C TYR A 15 7.79 -6.51 -30.76
N MET A 16 8.56 -7.00 -31.72
CA MET A 16 8.47 -6.63 -33.14
C MET A 16 8.06 -7.82 -34.02
N GLY A 17 7.66 -8.94 -33.41
CA GLY A 17 7.34 -10.19 -34.11
C GLY A 17 8.50 -11.20 -34.12
N GLY A 18 8.17 -12.47 -34.33
CA GLY A 18 9.16 -13.56 -34.33
C GLY A 18 9.84 -13.70 -32.96
N ILE A 19 11.17 -13.65 -32.95
CA ILE A 19 12.02 -13.70 -31.75
C ILE A 19 12.52 -12.31 -31.29
N SER A 20 12.12 -11.24 -31.97
CA SER A 20 12.65 -9.89 -31.72
C SER A 20 11.92 -9.23 -30.55
N ILE A 21 12.36 -9.61 -29.36
CA ILE A 21 11.84 -9.22 -28.04
C ILE A 21 12.96 -8.56 -27.21
N GLY A 22 12.66 -7.42 -26.59
CA GLY A 22 13.56 -6.78 -25.64
C GLY A 22 12.81 -6.46 -24.35
N ARG A 23 13.40 -6.80 -23.21
CA ARG A 23 12.86 -6.50 -21.89
C ARG A 23 13.97 -6.32 -20.88
N ASN A 24 13.94 -5.23 -20.13
CA ASN A 24 14.83 -5.02 -18.99
C ASN A 24 14.19 -4.04 -17.99
N LYS A 25 14.80 -3.90 -16.82
CA LYS A 25 14.28 -3.08 -15.72
C LYS A 25 15.38 -2.29 -15.02
N THR A 26 14.98 -1.24 -14.31
CA THR A 26 15.88 -0.49 -13.44
C THR A 26 16.40 -1.35 -12.27
N ASN A 27 17.58 -0.99 -11.76
CA ASN A 27 18.11 -1.56 -10.53
C ASN A 27 17.43 -0.91 -9.32
N LYS A 28 17.13 0.39 -9.40
CA LYS A 28 16.45 1.14 -8.34
C LYS A 28 14.93 1.07 -8.46
N THR A 29 14.26 1.33 -7.35
CA THR A 29 12.81 1.57 -7.29
C THR A 29 12.52 3.07 -7.37
N TYR A 30 11.37 3.39 -7.96
CA TYR A 30 10.96 4.76 -8.31
C TYR A 30 9.54 5.10 -7.85
N ASN A 31 8.84 4.16 -7.19
CA ASN A 31 7.51 4.36 -6.60
C ASN A 31 7.53 5.18 -5.30
N THR A 32 8.40 6.19 -5.20
CA THR A 32 8.79 6.89 -3.96
C THR A 32 7.92 8.10 -3.59
N ASN A 33 6.79 8.28 -4.27
CA ASN A 33 5.94 9.47 -4.20
C ASN A 33 6.68 10.78 -4.58
N LYS A 34 7.75 10.69 -5.38
CA LYS A 34 8.46 11.82 -5.96
C LYS A 34 8.31 11.80 -7.47
N TRP A 35 8.40 12.97 -8.11
CA TRP A 35 8.45 13.06 -9.57
C TRP A 35 9.70 12.37 -10.10
N VAL A 36 9.51 11.52 -11.11
CA VAL A 36 10.56 10.75 -11.78
C VAL A 36 10.44 10.96 -13.27
N LYS A 37 11.55 11.30 -13.94
CA LYS A 37 11.58 11.47 -15.40
C LYS A 37 11.92 10.16 -16.08
N VAL A 38 11.03 9.67 -16.94
CA VAL A 38 11.24 8.46 -17.74
C VAL A 38 11.37 8.85 -19.20
N ASN A 39 12.45 8.42 -19.85
CA ASN A 39 12.67 8.60 -21.28
C ASN A 39 13.01 7.25 -21.93
N VAL A 40 12.47 7.01 -23.12
CA VAL A 40 12.80 5.81 -23.90
C VAL A 40 13.17 6.21 -25.31
N ASP A 41 14.39 5.85 -25.71
CA ASP A 41 14.86 5.93 -27.09
C ASP A 41 14.95 4.51 -27.65
N ARG A 42 14.43 4.28 -28.86
CA ARG A 42 14.53 2.99 -29.54
C ARG A 42 15.02 3.20 -30.97
N ASN A 43 16.13 2.55 -31.31
CA ASN A 43 16.63 2.44 -32.66
C ASN A 43 16.66 0.97 -33.09
N LYS A 44 15.67 0.58 -33.92
CA LYS A 44 15.50 -0.80 -34.41
C LYS A 44 15.46 -1.81 -33.25
N LEU A 45 16.44 -2.71 -33.16
CA LEU A 45 16.50 -3.75 -32.14
C LEU A 45 16.97 -3.26 -30.77
N ASN A 46 17.59 -2.08 -30.72
CA ASN A 46 18.19 -1.52 -29.51
C ASN A 46 17.29 -0.45 -28.90
N ALA A 47 17.22 -0.42 -27.57
CA ALA A 47 16.55 0.62 -26.82
C ALA A 47 17.41 1.08 -25.63
N LEU A 48 17.24 2.35 -25.26
CA LEU A 48 17.79 2.95 -24.07
C LEU A 48 16.63 3.47 -23.21
N LEU A 49 16.41 2.83 -22.06
CA LEU A 49 15.55 3.34 -21.00
C LEU A 49 16.40 4.24 -20.09
N THR A 50 15.98 5.48 -19.91
CA THR A 50 16.58 6.41 -18.95
C THR A 50 15.56 6.79 -17.89
N VAL A 51 15.87 6.55 -16.62
CA VAL A 51 15.02 6.89 -15.47
C VAL A 51 15.81 7.77 -14.52
N ASP A 52 15.52 9.07 -14.56
CA ASP A 52 16.37 10.13 -14.05
C ASP A 52 17.82 9.97 -14.57
N ASN A 53 18.74 9.50 -13.71
CA ASN A 53 20.15 9.30 -14.03
C ASN A 53 20.50 7.84 -14.33
N GLU A 54 19.58 6.89 -14.13
CA GLU A 54 19.83 5.47 -14.41
C GLU A 54 19.59 5.17 -15.89
N ARG A 55 20.55 4.52 -16.56
CA ARG A 55 20.51 4.19 -17.99
C ARG A 55 20.55 2.68 -18.17
N ILE A 56 19.52 2.13 -18.79
CA ILE A 56 19.36 0.69 -19.04
C ILE A 56 19.34 0.44 -20.54
N PHE A 57 20.38 -0.23 -21.03
CA PHE A 57 20.47 -0.67 -22.42
C PHE A 57 19.75 -2.00 -22.61
N ILE A 58 19.02 -2.10 -23.72
CA ILE A 58 18.21 -3.27 -24.07
C ILE A 58 18.47 -3.58 -25.54
N SER A 59 18.76 -4.83 -25.84
CA SER A 59 18.95 -5.31 -27.21
C SER A 59 18.07 -6.54 -27.42
N ALA A 60 17.30 -6.54 -28.51
CA ALA A 60 16.48 -7.67 -28.91
C ALA A 60 17.26 -8.59 -29.86
N PRO A 61 16.98 -9.91 -29.87
CA PRO A 61 17.57 -10.83 -30.83
C PRO A 61 17.36 -10.38 -32.30
N PRO A 62 18.33 -10.66 -33.19
CA PRO A 62 18.21 -10.34 -34.62
C PRO A 62 16.92 -10.88 -35.24
N GLY A 63 16.23 -10.03 -36.00
CA GLY A 63 14.96 -10.36 -36.64
C GLY A 63 14.21 -9.11 -37.10
N LYS A 64 12.92 -9.03 -36.82
CA LYS A 64 12.08 -7.89 -37.22
C LYS A 64 12.44 -6.63 -36.43
N THR A 65 12.54 -5.50 -37.12
CA THR A 65 13.00 -4.21 -36.55
C THR A 65 11.92 -3.13 -36.48
N GLY A 66 10.86 -3.30 -37.27
CA GLY A 66 9.73 -2.38 -37.34
C GLY A 66 8.76 -2.59 -36.18
N LEU A 67 8.22 -1.47 -35.68
CA LEU A 67 7.11 -1.45 -34.76
C LEU A 67 5.96 -0.74 -35.48
N ASP A 68 5.12 -1.53 -36.15
CA ASP A 68 3.99 -1.01 -36.93
C ASP A 68 2.79 -0.77 -36.01
N LEU A 69 2.53 0.50 -35.73
CA LEU A 69 1.46 0.96 -34.84
C LEU A 69 0.50 1.89 -35.57
N LYS A 70 0.48 1.84 -36.90
CA LYS A 70 -0.45 2.68 -37.67
C LYS A 70 -1.88 2.41 -37.19
N ASP A 71 -2.62 3.48 -36.92
CA ASP A 71 -4.01 3.45 -36.43
C ASP A 71 -4.22 2.72 -35.08
N SER A 72 -3.14 2.42 -34.36
CA SER A 72 -3.22 1.76 -33.05
C SER A 72 -3.35 2.78 -31.92
N PRO A 73 -4.26 2.57 -30.95
CA PRO A 73 -4.38 3.47 -29.81
C PRO A 73 -3.17 3.38 -28.89
N MET A 74 -2.87 4.49 -28.23
CA MET A 74 -1.88 4.57 -27.16
C MET A 74 -2.58 4.80 -25.83
N PHE A 75 -2.17 4.05 -24.81
CA PHE A 75 -2.79 4.10 -23.50
C PHE A 75 -1.79 4.59 -22.45
N PHE A 76 -2.28 5.42 -21.52
CA PHE A 76 -1.50 5.96 -20.41
C PHE A 76 -2.20 5.63 -19.11
N GLY A 77 -1.43 5.17 -18.11
CA GLY A 77 -1.94 4.91 -16.77
C GLY A 77 -2.86 3.68 -16.65
N GLY A 78 -3.14 2.94 -17.71
CA GLY A 78 -3.96 1.73 -17.66
C GLY A 78 -4.38 1.30 -19.05
N ILE A 79 -5.03 0.15 -19.15
CA ILE A 79 -5.59 -0.36 -20.42
C ILE A 79 -7.04 -0.82 -20.21
N PRO A 80 -7.91 -0.71 -21.22
CA PRO A 80 -9.27 -1.23 -21.13
C PRO A 80 -9.27 -2.75 -20.90
N LYS A 81 -10.16 -3.24 -20.04
CA LYS A 81 -10.34 -4.70 -19.82
C LYS A 81 -10.72 -5.46 -21.09
N SER A 82 -11.31 -4.77 -22.07
CA SER A 82 -11.66 -5.32 -23.38
C SER A 82 -10.47 -5.47 -24.33
N LEU A 83 -9.32 -4.88 -24.02
CA LEU A 83 -8.13 -5.00 -24.86
C LEU A 83 -7.58 -6.43 -24.78
N ASP A 84 -7.47 -7.09 -25.93
CA ASP A 84 -6.85 -8.42 -26.02
C ASP A 84 -5.34 -8.31 -25.79
N ILE A 85 -4.91 -8.70 -24.58
CA ILE A 85 -3.50 -8.71 -24.18
C ILE A 85 -2.78 -10.04 -24.45
N SER A 86 -3.45 -11.05 -25.01
CA SER A 86 -2.87 -12.38 -25.25
C SER A 86 -1.61 -12.32 -26.13
N LYS A 87 -1.55 -11.35 -27.05
CA LYS A 87 -0.37 -11.10 -27.89
C LYS A 87 0.85 -10.63 -27.10
N PHE A 88 0.66 -9.97 -25.96
CA PHE A 88 1.73 -9.54 -25.06
C PHE A 88 2.16 -10.62 -24.08
N GLN A 89 1.25 -11.55 -23.73
CA GLN A 89 1.54 -12.66 -22.81
C GLN A 89 2.64 -13.60 -23.31
N LYS A 90 2.96 -13.60 -24.62
CA LYS A 90 4.12 -14.32 -25.19
C LYS A 90 5.48 -13.81 -24.71
N ILE A 91 5.55 -12.61 -24.10
CA ILE A 91 6.76 -11.91 -23.66
C ILE A 91 6.89 -12.00 -22.15
N SER A 92 5.85 -11.57 -21.45
CA SER A 92 5.71 -11.49 -19.99
C SER A 92 4.24 -11.15 -19.72
N PRO A 93 3.66 -11.56 -18.58
CA PRO A 93 2.42 -10.95 -18.11
C PRO A 93 2.62 -9.44 -18.03
N ILE A 94 1.78 -8.68 -18.74
CA ILE A 94 1.59 -7.26 -18.47
C ILE A 94 0.73 -7.20 -17.22
N GLU A 95 1.21 -6.54 -16.19
CA GLU A 95 0.39 -6.25 -15.01
C GLU A 95 -0.76 -5.34 -15.46
N ASN A 96 -1.99 -5.87 -15.50
CA ASN A 96 -3.17 -5.10 -15.89
C ASN A 96 -3.73 -4.24 -14.74
N THR A 97 -2.81 -3.76 -13.89
CA THR A 97 -3.16 -2.89 -12.78
C THR A 97 -2.93 -1.46 -13.23
N ASN A 98 -3.99 -0.66 -13.26
CA ASN A 98 -3.92 0.75 -13.61
C ASN A 98 -2.92 1.48 -12.71
N LEU A 99 -2.31 2.58 -13.16
CA LEU A 99 -1.49 3.48 -12.38
C LEU A 99 -2.38 4.33 -11.47
N LEU A 100 -1.96 4.47 -10.21
CA LEU A 100 -2.57 5.32 -9.20
C LEU A 100 -1.44 6.24 -8.78
N GLY A 101 -1.50 7.46 -9.28
CA GLY A 101 -0.41 8.40 -9.22
C GLY A 101 -0.62 9.46 -10.28
N CYS A 102 0.41 10.26 -10.49
CA CYS A 102 0.34 11.43 -11.36
C CYS A 102 1.28 11.28 -12.55
N MET A 103 0.90 11.91 -13.66
CA MET A 103 1.69 11.99 -14.89
C MET A 103 1.59 13.41 -15.43
N LYS A 104 2.71 13.91 -15.98
CA LYS A 104 2.79 15.21 -16.65
C LYS A 104 3.89 15.18 -17.71
N ASP A 105 3.92 16.20 -18.55
CA ASP A 105 4.98 16.42 -19.55
C ASP A 105 5.17 15.22 -20.51
N VAL A 106 4.07 14.57 -20.87
CA VAL A 106 4.08 13.40 -21.76
C VAL A 106 4.35 13.85 -23.19
N SER A 107 5.30 13.18 -23.83
CA SER A 107 5.65 13.40 -25.23
C SER A 107 6.04 12.08 -25.89
N VAL A 108 5.64 11.91 -27.15
CA VAL A 108 5.97 10.71 -27.95
C VAL A 108 6.34 11.13 -29.36
N GLY A 109 7.58 10.81 -29.77
CA GLY A 109 8.09 11.13 -31.10
C GLY A 109 8.21 12.62 -31.41
N ALA A 110 8.33 12.96 -32.69
CA ALA A 110 8.30 14.33 -33.20
C ALA A 110 6.85 14.85 -33.25
N ILE A 111 6.25 14.99 -32.06
CA ILE A 111 5.09 15.83 -31.71
C ILE A 111 3.86 15.75 -32.64
N SER A 112 2.82 15.04 -32.20
CA SER A 112 1.45 15.54 -32.39
C SER A 112 1.09 16.37 -31.16
N ALA A 113 0.56 17.58 -31.35
CA ALA A 113 0.15 18.47 -30.26
C ALA A 113 -0.89 17.83 -29.33
N ASP A 114 -1.63 16.82 -29.83
CA ASP A 114 -2.71 16.14 -29.13
C ASP A 114 -2.24 15.25 -27.96
N VAL A 115 -0.99 14.74 -27.97
CA VAL A 115 -0.48 13.87 -26.89
C VAL A 115 0.06 14.67 -25.70
N GLN A 116 0.31 15.97 -25.87
CA GLN A 116 0.79 16.83 -24.79
C GLN A 116 -0.26 17.07 -23.70
N ASN A 117 -1.54 16.98 -24.07
CA ASN A 117 -2.64 17.09 -23.12
C ASN A 117 -3.46 15.79 -23.09
N LEU A 118 -3.18 14.92 -22.12
CA LEU A 118 -3.90 13.66 -21.97
C LEU A 118 -5.42 13.81 -21.74
N PHE A 119 -5.91 15.02 -21.44
CA PHE A 119 -7.34 15.31 -21.29
C PHE A 119 -8.06 15.59 -22.62
N THR A 120 -7.37 15.69 -23.76
CA THR A 120 -8.02 15.86 -25.08
C THR A 120 -8.48 14.54 -25.69
N GLY A 121 -7.95 13.41 -25.22
CA GLY A 121 -8.34 12.06 -25.66
C GLY A 121 -9.49 11.45 -24.83
N ASN A 122 -9.80 10.18 -25.11
CA ASN A 122 -10.72 9.41 -24.27
C ASN A 122 -10.02 8.99 -22.98
N TYR A 123 -10.52 9.47 -21.83
CA TYR A 123 -9.96 9.14 -20.52
C TYR A 123 -11.04 8.70 -19.52
N VAL A 124 -10.64 7.90 -18.54
CA VAL A 124 -11.49 7.44 -17.43
C VAL A 124 -10.67 7.53 -16.14
N GLY A 125 -11.26 8.08 -15.08
CA GLY A 125 -10.63 8.12 -13.76
C GLY A 125 -9.43 9.08 -13.65
N MET A 126 -9.32 10.05 -14.55
CA MET A 126 -8.29 11.10 -14.51
C MET A 126 -8.87 12.42 -14.00
N THR A 127 -8.08 13.17 -13.24
CA THR A 127 -8.41 14.51 -12.76
C THR A 127 -7.23 15.44 -12.96
N ALA A 128 -7.49 16.71 -13.27
CA ALA A 128 -6.43 17.70 -13.42
C ALA A 128 -5.72 17.95 -12.08
N GLY A 129 -4.39 18.08 -12.16
CA GLY A 129 -3.51 18.28 -11.00
C GLY A 129 -3.06 16.98 -10.33
N CYS A 130 -2.16 17.11 -9.37
CA CYS A 130 -1.65 16.02 -8.55
C CYS A 130 -1.83 16.42 -7.08
N LYS A 131 -2.79 15.80 -6.40
CA LYS A 131 -3.01 16.05 -4.97
C LYS A 131 -2.20 15.06 -4.16
N ASP A 132 -1.17 15.54 -3.48
CA ASP A 132 -0.35 14.77 -2.54
C ASP A 132 -1.05 14.61 -1.18
N SER A 133 -2.37 14.47 -1.15
CA SER A 133 -3.15 14.40 0.10
C SER A 133 -4.39 13.54 -0.08
N GLY A 134 -4.86 12.98 1.04
CA GLY A 134 -6.09 12.19 1.07
C GLY A 134 -5.89 10.70 0.80
N VAL A 135 -4.65 10.20 0.79
CA VAL A 135 -4.41 8.76 0.78
C VAL A 135 -4.77 8.18 2.15
N ARG A 136 -5.84 7.39 2.19
CA ARG A 136 -6.42 6.85 3.42
C ARG A 136 -6.31 5.34 3.55
N THR A 137 -5.82 4.65 2.54
CA THR A 137 -5.76 3.19 2.48
C THR A 137 -4.36 2.73 2.12
N ILE A 138 -3.96 1.59 2.67
CA ILE A 138 -2.71 0.92 2.34
C ILE A 138 -2.92 -0.60 2.37
N GLY A 139 -2.41 -1.28 1.34
CA GLY A 139 -2.51 -2.74 1.18
C GLY A 139 -1.18 -3.45 1.44
N PHE A 140 -1.26 -4.66 1.97
CA PHE A 140 -0.11 -5.53 2.27
C PHE A 140 -0.40 -6.97 1.84
N TYR A 141 0.65 -7.72 1.51
CA TYR A 141 0.57 -9.07 0.92
C TYR A 141 1.27 -10.14 1.77
N GLY A 142 1.31 -9.95 3.08
CA GLY A 142 1.88 -10.91 4.04
C GLY A 142 3.40 -10.82 4.21
N ASP A 143 4.02 -9.81 3.62
CA ASP A 143 5.47 -9.77 3.50
C ASP A 143 6.05 -8.33 3.51
N GLY A 144 5.21 -7.31 3.55
CA GLY A 144 5.57 -5.89 3.60
C GLY A 144 5.46 -5.22 4.96
N TYR A 145 5.72 -3.91 4.98
CA TYR A 145 5.45 -2.99 6.10
C TYR A 145 5.53 -1.53 5.62
N SER A 146 5.03 -0.61 6.44
CA SER A 146 5.32 0.82 6.31
C SER A 146 5.59 1.44 7.68
N MET A 147 6.47 2.43 7.72
CA MET A 147 7.01 3.04 8.93
C MET A 147 6.80 4.55 8.90
N TYR A 148 6.30 5.10 10.00
CA TYR A 148 6.01 6.52 10.19
C TYR A 148 6.61 7.02 11.51
N LYS A 149 6.45 8.32 11.80
CA LYS A 149 6.80 8.87 13.11
C LYS A 149 5.97 8.19 14.21
N GLY A 150 6.64 7.77 15.29
CA GLY A 150 5.98 7.21 16.47
C GLY A 150 4.90 8.15 17.02
N GLN A 151 3.81 7.54 17.49
CA GLN A 151 2.65 8.25 18.01
C GLN A 151 2.51 7.92 19.49
N SER A 152 2.56 8.93 20.36
CA SER A 152 2.28 8.77 21.79
C SER A 152 0.77 8.77 22.05
N LEU A 153 0.31 8.09 23.10
CA LEU A 153 -1.03 8.33 23.65
C LEU A 153 -0.90 9.30 24.81
N ILE A 154 -1.45 10.51 24.66
CA ILE A 154 -1.31 11.58 25.65
C ILE A 154 -2.10 11.31 26.93
N SER A 155 -1.84 12.08 27.99
CA SER A 155 -2.42 11.87 29.32
C SER A 155 -3.94 12.06 29.39
N GLY A 156 -4.50 12.93 28.55
CA GLY A 156 -5.92 13.20 28.44
C GLY A 156 -6.71 12.11 27.72
N ASP A 157 -7.87 12.51 27.19
CA ASP A 157 -8.70 11.65 26.37
C ASP A 157 -8.10 11.53 24.97
N THR A 158 -7.98 10.29 24.49
CA THR A 158 -7.41 9.97 23.17
C THR A 158 -8.11 8.79 22.55
N ASP A 159 -8.05 8.72 21.24
CA ASP A 159 -8.58 7.62 20.45
C ASP A 159 -7.50 6.99 19.55
N ILE A 160 -7.71 5.71 19.24
CA ILE A 160 -7.11 5.05 18.08
C ILE A 160 -8.27 4.49 17.27
N SER A 161 -8.40 4.85 16.00
CA SER A 161 -9.37 4.25 15.08
C SER A 161 -8.66 3.69 13.87
N VAL A 162 -8.98 2.44 13.50
CA VAL A 162 -8.42 1.76 12.32
C VAL A 162 -9.48 0.91 11.65
N SER A 163 -9.70 1.14 10.37
CA SER A 163 -10.44 0.22 9.51
C SER A 163 -9.49 -0.83 8.94
N PHE A 164 -9.85 -2.11 8.96
CA PHE A 164 -9.01 -3.18 8.43
C PHE A 164 -9.80 -4.27 7.71
N VAL A 165 -9.08 -5.01 6.85
CA VAL A 165 -9.55 -6.24 6.20
C VAL A 165 -8.43 -7.26 6.24
N THR A 166 -8.70 -8.49 6.67
CA THR A 166 -7.79 -9.63 6.49
C THR A 166 -8.55 -10.94 6.59
N LYS A 167 -8.01 -12.00 5.97
CA LYS A 167 -8.43 -13.39 6.21
C LYS A 167 -7.45 -14.17 7.08
N LYS A 168 -6.28 -13.60 7.38
CA LYS A 168 -5.25 -14.29 8.16
C LYS A 168 -5.67 -14.36 9.63
N PRO A 169 -5.49 -15.52 10.29
CA PRO A 169 -5.79 -15.64 11.71
C PRO A 169 -4.79 -14.86 12.57
N ASP A 170 -3.57 -14.64 12.07
CA ASP A 170 -2.51 -13.92 12.75
C ASP A 170 -1.97 -12.81 11.86
N ALA A 171 -2.04 -11.55 12.32
CA ALA A 171 -1.47 -10.40 11.62
C ALA A 171 -1.23 -9.22 12.58
N LEU A 172 -0.04 -8.61 12.50
CA LEU A 172 0.24 -7.32 13.11
C LEU A 172 -0.38 -6.21 12.26
N LEU A 173 -1.36 -5.49 12.83
CA LEU A 173 -2.03 -4.38 12.13
C LEU A 173 -1.22 -3.09 12.32
N LEU A 174 -0.90 -2.74 13.56
CA LEU A 174 -0.04 -1.60 13.86
C LEU A 174 0.77 -1.81 15.15
N LEU A 175 1.92 -1.15 15.23
CA LEU A 175 2.78 -1.07 16.41
C LEU A 175 3.38 0.33 16.49
N SER A 176 3.06 1.09 17.54
CA SER A 176 3.77 2.33 17.88
C SER A 176 4.69 2.03 19.06
N THR A 177 5.99 2.20 18.88
CA THR A 177 7.00 1.78 19.88
C THR A 177 8.15 2.76 19.97
N ASP A 178 8.66 2.94 21.19
CA ASP A 178 9.91 3.64 21.46
C ASP A 178 11.11 2.73 21.22
N ILE A 179 12.30 3.30 21.36
CA ILE A 179 13.56 2.57 21.50
C ILE A 179 14.03 2.85 22.94
N PRO A 180 14.24 1.83 23.79
CA PRO A 180 14.45 0.41 23.48
C PRO A 180 13.21 -0.50 23.63
N GLN A 181 11.99 -0.01 23.37
CA GLN A 181 10.72 -0.75 23.46
C GLN A 181 10.24 -0.99 24.90
N LEU A 182 10.47 -0.02 25.78
CA LEU A 182 9.90 -0.01 27.12
C LEU A 182 8.42 0.42 27.08
N ASN A 183 8.07 1.27 26.11
CA ASN A 183 6.74 1.82 25.94
C ASN A 183 6.25 1.58 24.51
N TYR A 184 5.11 0.90 24.39
CA TYR A 184 4.49 0.67 23.08
C TYR A 184 3.01 0.32 23.20
N TYR A 185 2.32 0.41 22.08
CA TYR A 185 1.03 -0.21 21.91
C TYR A 185 0.91 -0.84 20.52
N SER A 186 0.11 -1.90 20.42
CA SER A 186 -0.14 -2.58 19.16
C SER A 186 -1.60 -3.00 19.03
N LEU A 187 -2.05 -3.06 17.77
CA LEU A 187 -3.28 -3.75 17.38
C LEU A 187 -2.88 -4.96 16.54
N SER A 188 -3.47 -6.11 16.82
CA SER A 188 -3.18 -7.36 16.11
C SER A 188 -4.42 -8.21 15.99
N VAL A 189 -4.47 -9.00 14.93
CA VAL A 189 -5.32 -10.19 14.85
C VAL A 189 -4.48 -11.37 15.32
N LYS A 190 -4.98 -12.17 16.26
CA LYS A 190 -4.33 -13.40 16.74
C LYS A 190 -5.38 -14.47 16.89
N ASN A 191 -5.22 -15.63 16.27
CA ASN A 191 -6.25 -16.67 16.19
C ASN A 191 -7.64 -16.11 15.74
N GLY A 192 -7.62 -15.12 14.85
CA GLY A 192 -8.81 -14.46 14.31
C GLY A 192 -9.42 -13.37 15.19
N ILE A 193 -9.10 -13.30 16.48
CA ILE A 193 -9.62 -12.28 17.41
C ILE A 193 -8.71 -11.04 17.45
N ILE A 194 -9.30 -9.89 17.79
CA ILE A 194 -8.58 -8.63 17.93
C ILE A 194 -7.96 -8.54 19.32
N ILE A 195 -6.67 -8.21 19.35
CA ILE A 195 -5.93 -7.94 20.57
C ILE A 195 -5.31 -6.55 20.47
N ALA A 196 -5.66 -5.68 21.42
CA ALA A 196 -4.98 -4.42 21.65
C ALA A 196 -4.06 -4.55 22.86
N GLN A 197 -2.76 -4.37 22.65
CA GLN A 197 -1.74 -4.45 23.69
C GLN A 197 -1.24 -3.05 24.03
N PHE A 198 -1.15 -2.73 25.32
CA PHE A 198 -0.51 -1.51 25.82
C PHE A 198 0.59 -1.90 26.81
N THR A 199 1.78 -1.34 26.63
CA THR A 199 2.94 -1.61 27.48
C THR A 199 3.54 -0.28 27.93
N VAL A 200 3.74 -0.13 29.24
CA VAL A 200 4.43 1.01 29.86
C VAL A 200 5.45 0.46 30.84
N ASP A 201 6.70 0.92 30.74
CA ASP A 201 7.83 0.43 31.52
C ASP A 201 7.95 -1.11 31.50
N SER A 202 7.80 -1.71 30.31
CA SER A 202 7.78 -3.17 30.05
C SER A 202 6.60 -3.96 30.64
N VAL A 203 5.73 -3.33 31.45
CA VAL A 203 4.53 -3.97 32.00
C VAL A 203 3.39 -3.83 31.02
N GLY A 204 2.74 -4.95 30.68
CA GLY A 204 1.70 -5.01 29.65
C GLY A 204 0.28 -5.16 30.19
N VAL A 205 -0.70 -4.64 29.45
CA VAL A 205 -2.13 -4.98 29.57
C VAL A 205 -2.73 -5.18 28.18
N SER A 206 -3.54 -6.23 28.02
CA SER A 206 -4.21 -6.54 26.76
C SER A 206 -5.73 -6.39 26.88
N LEU A 207 -6.36 -5.88 25.83
CA LEU A 207 -7.80 -5.94 25.59
C LEU A 207 -8.05 -6.93 24.46
N VAL A 208 -9.11 -7.73 24.58
CA VAL A 208 -9.39 -8.84 23.66
C VAL A 208 -10.85 -8.76 23.20
N SER A 209 -11.10 -9.00 21.92
CA SER A 209 -12.47 -9.10 21.40
C SER A 209 -13.13 -10.44 21.73
N ASN A 210 -14.46 -10.46 21.80
CA ASN A 210 -15.22 -11.66 22.15
C ASN A 210 -15.31 -12.68 21.00
N TYR A 211 -15.16 -12.20 19.76
CA TYR A 211 -15.32 -12.98 18.53
C TYR A 211 -14.20 -12.67 17.54
N SER A 212 -14.12 -13.47 16.48
CA SER A 212 -13.16 -13.33 15.38
C SER A 212 -13.62 -12.30 14.34
N PHE A 213 -12.66 -11.58 13.75
CA PHE A 213 -12.88 -10.51 12.77
C PHE A 213 -11.92 -10.64 11.57
N ASN A 214 -11.59 -11.87 11.18
CA ASN A 214 -10.74 -12.19 10.02
C ASN A 214 -11.54 -12.87 8.90
N ASP A 215 -12.78 -12.45 8.69
CA ASP A 215 -13.70 -13.01 7.68
C ASP A 215 -13.43 -12.46 6.26
N GLY A 216 -12.55 -11.46 6.14
CA GLY A 216 -12.24 -10.78 4.89
C GLY A 216 -13.20 -9.64 4.54
N PHE A 217 -14.06 -9.23 5.46
CA PHE A 217 -14.87 -8.03 5.36
C PHE A 217 -14.21 -6.85 6.09
N LEU A 218 -14.74 -5.65 5.83
CA LEU A 218 -14.30 -4.42 6.48
C LEU A 218 -14.79 -4.37 7.92
N HIS A 219 -13.87 -4.19 8.86
CA HIS A 219 -14.17 -3.94 10.25
C HIS A 219 -13.46 -2.69 10.76
N ASN A 220 -14.05 -2.04 11.76
CA ASN A 220 -13.50 -0.86 12.41
C ASN A 220 -13.12 -1.19 13.84
N ILE A 221 -11.85 -0.99 14.20
CA ILE A 221 -11.36 -1.09 15.58
C ILE A 221 -11.28 0.33 16.14
N GLY A 222 -11.88 0.54 17.30
CA GLY A 222 -11.75 1.76 18.09
C GLY A 222 -11.13 1.46 19.45
N ILE A 223 -10.13 2.24 19.86
CA ILE A 223 -9.66 2.30 21.24
C ILE A 223 -10.06 3.66 21.79
N ILE A 224 -10.82 3.66 22.88
CA ILE A 224 -11.14 4.87 23.62
C ILE A 224 -10.30 4.86 24.89
N LYS A 225 -9.42 5.83 25.05
CA LYS A 225 -8.64 6.04 26.27
C LYS A 225 -9.14 7.29 26.97
N SER A 226 -9.52 7.14 28.24
CA SER A 226 -9.83 8.27 29.12
C SER A 226 -9.01 8.19 30.39
N GLY A 227 -8.03 9.08 30.52
CA GLY A 227 -6.98 9.00 31.53
C GLY A 227 -6.30 7.62 31.52
N ARG A 228 -6.53 6.82 32.56
CA ARG A 228 -5.96 5.47 32.66
C ARG A 228 -6.82 4.37 32.05
N ARG A 229 -8.09 4.63 31.78
CA ARG A 229 -9.03 3.61 31.27
C ARG A 229 -8.81 3.48 29.76
N VAL A 230 -8.78 2.26 29.27
CA VAL A 230 -8.71 1.91 27.85
C VAL A 230 -9.80 0.90 27.52
N ALA A 231 -10.63 1.20 26.53
CA ALA A 231 -11.72 0.34 26.07
C ALA A 231 -11.53 -0.03 24.60
N LEU A 232 -11.75 -1.31 24.28
CA LEU A 232 -11.74 -1.85 22.92
C LEU A 232 -13.17 -1.89 22.39
N MET A 233 -13.35 -1.21 21.27
CA MET A 233 -14.56 -1.21 20.44
C MET A 233 -14.23 -1.93 19.12
N VAL A 234 -15.12 -2.79 18.63
CA VAL A 234 -15.06 -3.29 17.25
C VAL A 234 -16.45 -3.17 16.64
N ASN A 235 -16.56 -2.54 15.48
CA ASN A 235 -17.83 -2.23 14.81
C ASN A 235 -18.87 -1.61 15.77
N ASP A 236 -18.43 -0.62 16.54
CA ASP A 236 -19.22 0.12 17.55
C ASP A 236 -19.73 -0.71 18.75
N GLU A 237 -19.29 -1.97 18.89
CA GLU A 237 -19.54 -2.80 20.07
C GLU A 237 -18.36 -2.77 21.04
N LYS A 238 -18.63 -2.54 22.34
CA LYS A 238 -17.61 -2.61 23.39
C LYS A 238 -17.33 -4.06 23.78
N HIS A 239 -16.08 -4.50 23.63
CA HIS A 239 -15.67 -5.86 24.01
C HIS A 239 -15.01 -5.94 25.38
N MET A 240 -14.10 -5.00 25.69
CA MET A 240 -13.34 -5.06 26.93
C MET A 240 -12.90 -3.66 27.37
N GLU A 241 -12.78 -3.46 28.68
CA GLU A 241 -12.17 -2.27 29.27
C GLU A 241 -11.20 -2.67 30.38
N ARG A 242 -10.04 -2.03 30.42
CA ARG A 242 -9.02 -2.20 31.47
C ARG A 242 -8.38 -0.86 31.81
N ARG A 243 -7.46 -0.87 32.77
CA ARG A 243 -6.60 0.28 33.08
C ARG A 243 -5.19 0.05 32.58
N LEU A 244 -4.54 1.12 32.13
CA LEU A 244 -3.12 1.14 31.83
C LEU A 244 -2.29 0.73 33.07
N PRO A 245 -1.18 0.02 32.86
CA PRO A 245 -0.34 -0.52 33.92
C PRO A 245 0.40 0.60 34.67
N SER A 246 0.98 0.25 35.82
CA SER A 246 1.95 1.09 36.54
C SER A 246 1.51 2.53 36.89
N GLY A 247 0.20 2.78 37.03
CA GLY A 247 -0.27 4.15 37.31
C GLY A 247 -0.35 5.05 36.07
N ALA A 248 0.10 4.57 34.91
CA ALA A 248 0.33 5.39 33.73
C ALA A 248 -0.97 6.03 33.21
N THR A 249 -0.89 7.32 32.92
CA THR A 249 -1.95 8.09 32.26
C THR A 249 -1.64 8.30 30.78
N ALA A 250 -0.40 8.05 30.33
CA ALA A 250 0.06 8.23 28.96
C ALA A 250 0.96 7.05 28.54
N ILE A 251 1.14 6.88 27.23
CA ILE A 251 2.17 6.00 26.64
C ILE A 251 3.04 6.89 25.78
N VAL A 252 4.23 7.21 26.27
CA VAL A 252 5.14 8.16 25.61
C VAL A 252 6.06 7.40 24.68
N ILE A 253 6.02 7.78 23.40
CA ILE A 253 6.91 7.27 22.36
C ILE A 253 7.97 8.33 22.06
N GLY A 254 9.24 7.98 22.26
CA GLY A 254 10.39 8.86 22.04
C GLY A 254 10.48 9.40 20.61
N ALA A 255 11.31 10.43 20.41
CA ALA A 255 11.48 11.10 19.11
C ALA A 255 12.03 10.17 18.01
N ASP A 256 12.83 9.19 18.41
CA ASP A 256 13.38 8.09 17.63
C ASP A 256 12.40 6.92 17.44
N GLY A 257 11.31 6.90 18.20
CA GLY A 257 10.24 5.92 18.09
C GLY A 257 9.52 5.97 16.73
N SER A 258 8.85 4.86 16.43
CA SER A 258 8.26 4.61 15.12
C SER A 258 6.88 3.98 15.22
N LEU A 259 6.01 4.34 14.28
CA LEU A 259 4.74 3.68 14.02
C LEU A 259 4.91 2.76 12.81
N TYR A 260 4.75 1.46 13.03
CA TYR A 260 4.76 0.44 12.01
C TYR A 260 3.33 0.02 11.67
N LEU A 261 3.05 -0.16 10.39
CA LEU A 261 1.77 -0.66 9.88
C LEU A 261 1.99 -1.93 9.06
N GLY A 262 1.12 -2.92 9.26
CA GLY A 262 1.08 -4.18 8.52
C GLY A 262 2.26 -5.15 8.78
N GLY A 263 3.25 -4.74 9.58
CA GLY A 263 4.45 -5.53 9.83
C GLY A 263 5.61 -4.65 10.27
N THR A 264 6.78 -5.24 10.49
CA THR A 264 8.02 -4.53 10.82
C THR A 264 9.12 -4.81 9.80
N GLN A 265 10.17 -3.99 9.83
CA GLN A 265 11.36 -4.20 9.02
C GLN A 265 12.08 -5.49 9.41
N ARG A 266 12.76 -6.12 8.45
CA ARG A 266 13.52 -7.35 8.70
C ARG A 266 14.59 -7.12 9.78
N GLY A 267 14.68 -8.04 10.74
CA GLY A 267 15.65 -7.96 11.83
C GLY A 267 15.26 -7.02 12.98
N PHE A 268 14.11 -6.35 12.91
CA PHE A 268 13.58 -5.63 14.05
C PHE A 268 13.00 -6.61 15.07
N THR A 269 13.63 -6.69 16.23
CA THR A 269 13.08 -7.42 17.39
C THR A 269 11.87 -6.65 17.89
N VAL A 270 10.73 -7.31 18.04
CA VAL A 270 9.51 -6.69 18.57
C VAL A 270 9.40 -6.98 20.07
N GLY A 271 8.90 -6.02 20.85
CA GLY A 271 8.66 -6.17 22.28
C GLY A 271 7.84 -7.42 22.62
N SER A 272 8.19 -8.08 23.73
CA SER A 272 7.70 -9.42 24.10
C SER A 272 6.18 -9.52 24.32
N ASN A 273 5.51 -8.41 24.64
CA ASN A 273 4.06 -8.41 24.85
C ASN A 273 3.28 -8.27 23.54
N VAL A 274 3.93 -8.01 22.40
CA VAL A 274 3.22 -7.93 21.11
C VAL A 274 2.71 -9.33 20.73
N PRO A 275 1.40 -9.52 20.49
CA PRO A 275 0.82 -10.86 20.34
C PRO A 275 1.32 -11.67 19.14
N THR A 276 1.71 -10.97 18.06
CA THR A 276 2.21 -11.60 16.83
C THR A 276 3.06 -10.61 16.04
N THR A 277 4.07 -11.12 15.35
CA THR A 277 4.89 -10.37 14.40
C THR A 277 4.58 -10.76 12.95
N GLN A 278 3.58 -11.62 12.74
CA GLN A 278 3.15 -12.04 11.41
C GLN A 278 2.70 -10.83 10.60
N LYS A 279 3.25 -10.69 9.41
CA LYS A 279 2.95 -9.55 8.54
C LYS A 279 1.54 -9.69 7.96
N LEU A 280 0.86 -8.56 7.84
CA LEU A 280 -0.48 -8.45 7.33
C LEU A 280 -0.53 -8.82 5.85
N ASP A 281 -1.44 -9.73 5.53
CA ASP A 281 -2.01 -9.90 4.20
C ASP A 281 -3.45 -9.37 4.30
N GLY A 282 -3.67 -8.18 3.75
CA GLY A 282 -4.83 -7.38 4.08
C GLY A 282 -4.65 -5.89 3.83
N CYS A 283 -5.59 -5.11 4.34
CA CYS A 283 -5.61 -3.67 4.14
C CYS A 283 -5.86 -2.94 5.45
N LEU A 284 -5.28 -1.75 5.56
CA LEU A 284 -5.56 -0.80 6.62
C LEU A 284 -6.05 0.49 6.01
N SER A 285 -7.01 1.14 6.66
CA SER A 285 -7.48 2.46 6.25
C SER A 285 -7.99 3.30 7.40
N ASN A 286 -8.15 4.61 7.15
CA ASN A 286 -8.70 5.58 8.10
C ASN A 286 -8.04 5.54 9.49
N ILE A 287 -6.70 5.46 9.52
CA ILE A 287 -5.92 5.37 10.75
C ILE A 287 -5.90 6.74 11.43
N ILE A 288 -6.59 6.85 12.56
CA ILE A 288 -6.67 8.06 13.39
C ILE A 288 -6.04 7.74 14.74
N ILE A 289 -5.16 8.63 15.21
CA ILE A 289 -4.54 8.52 16.54
C ILE A 289 -4.55 9.92 17.16
N ASN A 290 -5.08 10.04 18.39
CA ASN A 290 -5.30 11.33 19.07
C ASN A 290 -6.09 12.33 18.21
N GLY A 291 -7.15 11.88 17.54
CA GLY A 291 -7.94 12.69 16.60
C GLY A 291 -7.22 13.10 15.29
N GLY A 292 -5.94 12.76 15.13
CA GLY A 292 -5.16 13.08 13.94
C GLY A 292 -5.15 11.93 12.93
N LEU A 293 -5.50 12.22 11.67
CA LEU A 293 -5.37 11.27 10.57
C LEU A 293 -3.89 11.06 10.22
N ILE A 294 -3.43 9.81 10.17
CA ILE A 294 -2.08 9.47 9.74
C ILE A 294 -1.96 9.66 8.22
N ALA A 295 -1.01 10.50 7.80
CA ALA A 295 -0.70 10.76 6.39
C ALA A 295 0.07 9.57 5.78
N LEU A 296 -0.66 8.61 5.21
CA LEU A 296 -0.09 7.37 4.66
C LEU A 296 0.84 7.61 3.47
N ASP A 297 0.70 8.73 2.77
CA ASP A 297 1.51 9.18 1.63
C ASP A 297 2.92 9.66 2.00
N LYS A 298 3.22 9.78 3.30
CA LYS A 298 4.52 10.26 3.82
C LYS A 298 5.21 9.24 4.75
N PRO A 299 5.46 8.00 4.31
CA PRO A 299 6.21 7.04 5.11
C PRO A 299 7.67 7.49 5.27
N LYS A 300 8.26 7.24 6.45
CA LYS A 300 9.72 7.28 6.65
C LYS A 300 10.40 6.20 5.82
N GLN A 301 9.81 5.01 5.78
CA GLN A 301 10.27 3.85 5.04
C GLN A 301 9.10 2.90 4.78
N TYR A 302 9.15 2.12 3.72
CA TYR A 302 8.19 1.06 3.45
C TYR A 302 8.82 0.01 2.53
N GLU A 303 8.27 -1.19 2.56
CA GLU A 303 8.64 -2.28 1.67
C GLU A 303 7.39 -3.07 1.34
N ARG A 304 7.12 -3.30 0.05
CA ARG A 304 5.93 -4.04 -0.44
C ARG A 304 4.62 -3.61 0.25
N ALA A 305 4.40 -2.31 0.29
CA ALA A 305 3.18 -1.70 0.80
C ALA A 305 2.53 -0.86 -0.31
N ASP A 306 1.30 -1.19 -0.66
CA ASP A 306 0.56 -0.55 -1.73
C ASP A 306 -0.24 0.63 -1.18
N ILE A 307 0.45 1.76 -1.03
CA ILE A 307 -0.15 3.01 -0.55
C ILE A 307 -1.20 3.49 -1.57
N GLY A 308 -2.41 3.77 -1.08
CA GLY A 308 -3.57 4.18 -1.87
C GLY A 308 -4.38 3.04 -2.47
N ARG A 309 -3.99 1.78 -2.25
CA ARG A 309 -4.70 0.62 -2.81
C ARG A 309 -4.95 -0.45 -1.77
N CYS A 310 -5.95 -1.26 -2.08
CA CYS A 310 -6.28 -2.46 -1.37
C CYS A 310 -6.70 -3.51 -2.40
N SER A 311 -6.10 -4.70 -2.33
CA SER A 311 -6.45 -5.81 -3.21
C SER A 311 -7.67 -6.60 -2.73
N TYR A 312 -8.14 -6.33 -1.52
CA TYR A 312 -9.41 -6.84 -0.99
C TYR A 312 -10.55 -5.91 -1.41
N ASP A 313 -11.70 -6.50 -1.74
CA ASP A 313 -12.91 -5.74 -2.05
C ASP A 313 -13.44 -5.10 -0.76
N VAL A 314 -13.20 -3.80 -0.60
CA VAL A 314 -13.68 -3.00 0.54
C VAL A 314 -15.05 -2.37 0.27
N SER A 315 -15.78 -2.82 -0.76
CA SER A 315 -17.11 -2.28 -1.05
C SER A 315 -18.10 -2.61 0.09
N PRO A 316 -18.90 -1.64 0.58
CA PRO A 316 -19.84 -1.88 1.70
C PRO A 316 -21.02 -2.80 1.37
N PHE A 317 -21.09 -3.38 0.17
CA PHE A 317 -22.26 -4.11 -0.31
C PHE A 317 -21.86 -5.45 -0.93
N GLN A 318 -21.67 -6.47 -0.09
CA GLN A 318 -21.99 -7.82 -0.51
C GLN A 318 -23.46 -8.10 -0.22
N LYS A 319 -24.18 -8.35 -1.31
CA LYS A 319 -25.59 -8.75 -1.39
C LYS A 319 -25.96 -9.72 -0.27
N GLN A 320 -26.90 -9.34 0.59
CA GLN A 320 -27.79 -10.32 1.21
C GLN A 320 -28.49 -11.08 0.07
N GLY A 321 -28.09 -12.33 -0.12
CA GLY A 321 -28.55 -13.15 -1.22
C GLY A 321 -28.64 -14.59 -0.78
N LYS A 322 -29.72 -14.92 -0.05
CA LYS A 322 -30.60 -16.07 -0.30
C LYS A 322 -31.78 -16.02 0.67
N LEU A 323 -32.91 -15.51 0.16
CA LEU A 323 -34.22 -15.94 0.62
C LEU A 323 -34.28 -17.46 0.42
N HIS A 324 -34.41 -18.20 1.52
CA HIS A 324 -34.87 -19.58 1.45
C HIS A 324 -36.34 -19.55 1.07
N ASN A 325 -36.66 -20.04 -0.13
CA ASN A 325 -38.01 -20.47 -0.46
C ASN A 325 -38.37 -21.64 0.46
N ILE A 326 -39.41 -21.47 1.27
CA ILE A 326 -40.37 -22.51 1.66
C ILE A 326 -41.75 -21.91 1.44
#